data_AF-A0A830DIM3-F1
#
_entry.id   AF-A0A830DIM3-F1
#
_cell.length_a   1.000
_cell.length_b   1.000
_cell.length_c   1.000
_cell.angle_alpha   90.00
_cell.angle_beta   90.00
_cell.angle_gamma   90.00
#
_symmetry.space_group_name_H-M   'P 1'
#
loop_
_entity.id
_entity.type
_entity.pdbx_description
1 polymer ?
#
loop_
_entity_poly.entity_id
_entity_poly.type
_entity_poly.pdbx_seq_one_letter_code
_entity_poly.pdbx_strand_id
1 'polypeptide(L)' 'MPCVSTTGNGPNGRTIRGFLYKYTKAEVSIVCFCHGSSFSPAGFVEHAGGVDISHPLRHITIVGPAFG' A
#
# COMPACT_ATOMS: atom_id res chain seq x y z
N MET A 1 14.05 -1.13 4.33
CA MET A 1 12.67 -0.58 4.21
C MET A 1 11.75 -1.70 3.74
N PRO A 2 10.74 -2.14 4.50
CA PRO A 2 9.86 -3.24 4.09
C PRO A 2 9.11 -2.87 2.81
N CYS A 3 9.03 -3.81 1.88
CA CYS A 3 8.19 -3.65 0.70
C CYS A 3 6.77 -4.12 1.02
N VAL A 4 5.80 -3.48 0.40
CA VAL A 4 4.38 -3.78 0.59
C VAL A 4 3.69 -3.95 -0.75
N SER A 5 2.61 -4.72 -0.75
CA SER A 5 1.73 -4.92 -1.91
C SER A 5 0.28 -4.83 -1.47
N THR A 6 -0.58 -4.32 -2.34
CA THR A 6 -2.04 -4.37 -2.19
C THR A 6 -2.66 -4.67 -3.55
N THR A 7 -3.80 -5.33 -3.56
CA THR A 7 -4.59 -5.61 -4.76
C THR A 7 -5.97 -4.98 -4.56
N GLY A 8 -6.36 -4.09 -5.46
CA GLY A 8 -7.70 -3.49 -5.39
C GLY A 8 -8.78 -4.53 -5.69
N ASN A 9 -9.85 -4.51 -4.90
CA ASN A 9 -11.01 -5.41 -5.04
C ASN A 9 -12.17 -4.77 -5.84
N GLY A 10 -11.99 -3.57 -6.41
CA GLY A 10 -12.99 -2.89 -7.25
C GLY A 10 -12.91 -3.28 -8.73
N PRO A 11 -13.82 -2.77 -9.58
CA PRO A 11 -13.88 -3.11 -11.01
C PRO A 11 -12.65 -2.68 -11.82
N ASN A 12 -11.89 -1.70 -11.31
CA ASN A 12 -10.61 -1.25 -11.87
C ASN A 12 -9.42 -1.67 -10.98
N GLY A 13 -9.61 -2.71 -10.16
CA GLY A 13 -8.63 -3.20 -9.22
C GLY A 13 -7.35 -3.65 -9.90
N ARG A 14 -6.21 -3.24 -9.35
CA ARG A 14 -4.88 -3.67 -9.79
C ARG A 14 -3.98 -3.97 -8.60
N THR A 15 -2.96 -4.77 -8.83
CA THR A 15 -1.90 -4.96 -7.84
C THR A 15 -0.86 -3.86 -7.98
N ILE A 16 -0.59 -3.15 -6.89
CA ILE A 16 0.48 -2.15 -6.82
C ILE A 16 1.44 -2.49 -5.69
N ARG A 17 2.67 -2.00 -5.80
CA ARG A 17 3.73 -2.18 -4.81
C ARG A 17 4.21 -0.83 -4.28
N GLY A 18 4.81 -0.85 -3.11
CA GLY A 18 5.44 0.30 -2.50
C GLY A 18 6.39 -0.10 -1.39
N PHE A 19 6.93 0.90 -0.70
CA PHE A 19 7.73 0.71 0.50
C PHE A 19 7.10 1.44 1.67
N LEU A 20 7.22 0.83 2.84
CA LEU A 20 6.75 1.40 4.08
C LEU A 20 7.78 2.44 4.54
N TYR A 21 7.48 3.72 4.36
CA TYR A 21 8.43 4.82 4.56
C TYR A 21 8.47 5.31 6.01
N LYS A 22 7.30 5.50 6.62
CA LYS A 22 7.18 5.87 8.04
C LYS A 22 6.26 4.90 8.76
N TYR A 23 6.68 4.46 9.94
CA TYR A 23 5.92 3.57 10.81
C TYR A 23 6.12 3.99 12.26
N THR A 24 5.20 4.80 12.76
CA THR A 24 5.16 5.18 14.17
C THR A 24 3.79 4.85 14.73
N LYS A 25 3.62 4.99 16.05
CA LYS A 25 2.30 4.86 16.67
C LYS A 25 1.28 5.89 16.16
N ALA A 26 1.75 7.00 15.58
CA ALA A 26 0.91 8.11 15.14
C ALA A 26 0.72 8.16 13.60
N GLU A 27 1.71 7.70 12.83
CA GLU A 27 1.73 7.87 11.37
C GLU A 27 2.27 6.63 10.67
N VAL A 28 1.54 6.19 9.65
CA VAL A 28 2.00 5.19 8.67
C VAL A 28 1.94 5.82 7.28
N SER A 29 3.05 5.75 6.54
CA SER A 29 3.13 6.25 5.17
C SER A 29 3.78 5.22 4.25
N ILE A 30 3.16 5.03 3.09
CA ILE A 30 3.58 4.09 2.05
C ILE A 30 3.93 4.90 0.82
N VAL A 31 5.13 4.73 0.29
CA VAL A 31 5.50 5.33 -1.00
C VAL A 31 5.26 4.31 -2.10
N CYS A 32 4.43 4.68 -3.07
CA CYS A 32 4.05 3.81 -4.18
C CYS A 32 5.17 3.77 -5.24
N PHE A 33 5.45 2.59 -5.78
CA PHE A 33 6.40 2.42 -6.88
C PHE A 33 5.89 2.93 -8.23
N CYS A 34 4.58 3.18 -8.39
CA CYS A 34 4.04 3.63 -9.67
C CYS A 34 4.59 5.00 -10.10
N HIS A 35 4.74 5.93 -9.14
CA HIS A 35 5.14 7.32 -9.42
C HIS A 35 5.83 8.01 -8.22
N GLY A 36 6.17 7.27 -7.16
CA GLY A 36 6.94 7.78 -6.02
C GLY A 36 6.17 8.65 -5.02
N SER A 37 4.84 8.79 -5.15
CA SER A 37 4.03 9.53 -4.18
C SER A 37 3.82 8.74 -2.89
N SER A 38 3.71 9.46 -1.78
CA SER A 38 3.34 8.92 -0.48
C SER A 38 1.83 8.87 -0.30
N PHE A 39 1.37 7.81 0.36
CA PHE A 39 -0.02 7.54 0.65
C PHE A 39 -0.18 7.13 2.12
N SER A 40 -1.35 7.42 2.70
CA SER A 40 -1.82 6.70 3.87
C SER A 40 -2.17 5.25 3.49
N PRO A 41 -2.32 4.32 4.45
CA PRO A 41 -2.76 2.96 4.14
C PRO A 41 -4.07 2.92 3.34
N ALA A 42 -5.06 3.74 3.72
CA ALA A 42 -6.33 3.83 2.99
C ALA A 42 -6.13 4.38 1.57
N GLY A 43 -5.36 5.46 1.42
CA GLY A 43 -5.06 6.02 0.11
C GLY A 43 -4.30 5.06 -0.81
N PHE A 44 -3.43 4.20 -0.25
CA PHE A 44 -2.73 3.18 -1.02
C PHE A 44 -3.68 2.08 -1.52
N VAL A 45 -4.63 1.65 -0.69
CA VAL A 45 -5.68 0.67 -1.10
C VAL A 45 -6.61 1.28 -2.15
N GLU A 46 -7.05 2.52 -1.95
CA GLU A 46 -7.88 3.24 -2.93
C GLU A 46 -7.15 3.46 -4.25
N HIS A 47 -5.86 3.80 -4.20
CA HIS A 47 -5.02 3.96 -5.39
C HIS A 47 -4.88 2.66 -6.21
N ALA A 48 -5.01 1.51 -5.56
CA ALA A 48 -5.06 0.21 -6.21
C ALA A 48 -6.43 -0.11 -6.82
N GLY A 49 -7.44 0.75 -6.63
CA GLY A 49 -8.83 0.51 -6.99
C GLY A 49 -9.60 -0.28 -5.93
N GLY A 50 -9.13 -0.30 -4.68
CA GLY A 50 -9.81 -0.96 -3.56
C GLY A 50 -10.98 -0.13 -3.02
N VAL A 51 -12.11 -0.78 -2.75
CA VAL A 51 -13.32 -0.13 -2.21
C VAL A 51 -13.52 -0.35 -0.69
N ASP A 52 -12.89 -1.38 -0.12
CA ASP A 52 -12.91 -1.63 1.33
C ASP A 52 -11.75 -0.88 2.01
N ILE A 53 -11.98 0.39 2.34
CA ILE A 53 -10.96 1.29 2.91
C ILE A 53 -11.11 1.49 4.43
N SER A 54 -12.12 0.91 5.07
CA SER A 54 -12.33 1.03 6.52
C SER A 54 -11.27 0.26 7.33
N HIS A 55 -10.72 -0.82 6.76
CA HIS A 55 -9.67 -1.63 7.40
C HIS A 55 -8.49 -1.85 6.45
N PRO A 56 -7.79 -0.77 6.05
CA PRO A 56 -6.85 -0.81 4.93
C PRO A 56 -5.66 -1.74 5.17
N LEU A 57 -5.23 -1.88 6.42
CA LEU A 57 -4.11 -2.76 6.80
C LEU A 57 -4.40 -4.25 6.53
N ARG A 58 -5.66 -4.67 6.42
CA ARG A 58 -6.03 -6.06 6.08
C ARG A 58 -5.78 -6.39 4.62
N HIS A 59 -5.68 -5.37 3.77
CA HIS A 59 -5.48 -5.51 2.32
C HIS A 59 -4.02 -5.33 1.92
N ILE A 60 -3.16 -4.93 2.87
CA ILE A 60 -1.75 -4.63 2.62
C ILE A 60 -0.90 -5.76 3.17
N THR A 61 -0.12 -6.38 2.29
CA THR A 61 0.79 -7.47 2.65
C THR A 61 2.22 -6.97 2.63
N ILE A 62 3.00 -7.29 3.68
CA ILE A 62 4.46 -7.12 3.64
C ILE A 62 5.02 -8.17 2.70
N VAL A 63 5.71 -7.73 1.65
CA VAL A 63 6.46 -8.63 0.77
C VAL A 63 7.92 -8.64 1.19
N GLY A 64 8.58 -9.78 1.01
CA GLY A 64 10.01 -9.95 1.32
C GLY A 64 10.90 -8.89 0.66
N PRO A 65 12.20 -8.84 1.01
CA PRO A 65 13.09 -7.79 0.51
C PRO A 65 13.03 -7.74 -1.02
N ALA A 66 12.90 -6.52 -1.58
CA ALA A 66 12.88 -6.31 -3.03
C ALA A 66 14.24 -6.59 -3.72
N PHE A 67 15.24 -7.02 -2.96
CA PHE A 67 16.57 -7.37 -3.44
C PHE A 67 16.85 -8.84 -3.11
N GLY A 68 16.81 -9.67 -4.15
CA GLY A 68 17.62 -10.88 -4.26
C GLY A 68 18.79 -10.60 -5.19
#